data_AF-F3ZTA6-F1
#
_entry.id   AF-F3ZTA6-F1
#
_cell.length_a   1.000
_cell.length_b   1.000
_cell.length_c   1.000
_cell.angle_alpha   90.00
_cell.angle_beta   90.00
_cell.angle_gamma   90.00
#
_symmetry.space_group_name_H-M   'P 1'
#
loop_
_entity.id
_entity.type
_entity.pdbx_description
1 polymer ?
#
loop_
_entity_poly.entity_id
_entity_poly.type
_entity_poly.pdbx_seq_one_letter_code
_entity_poly.pdbx_strand_id
1 'polypeptide(L)'
;MNKGEVIIYQAPDGNTRLDVKLDGETVWLNRQQMADLFDRDIKTIGKHINNALKEELEDIPTVAKFATVQKEGNRNVERNIEHYNLDMIRILHSFCFFYKNKPYNTLIL
;
A
#
# COMPACT_ATOMS: atom_id res chain seq x y z
N MET A 1 -8.89 24.81 2.03
CA MET A 1 -9.06 23.36 2.25
C MET A 1 -8.89 22.68 0.90
N ASN A 2 -7.66 22.25 0.57
CA ASN A 2 -7.44 21.46 -0.65
C ASN A 2 -8.05 20.08 -0.41
N LYS A 3 -9.22 19.84 -1.01
CA LYS A 3 -9.80 18.50 -1.11
C LYS A 3 -8.76 17.66 -1.86
N GLY A 4 -8.14 16.71 -1.17
CA GLY A 4 -7.13 15.85 -1.76
C GLY A 4 -7.60 15.36 -3.12
N GLU A 5 -6.83 15.68 -4.16
CA GLU A 5 -7.11 15.24 -5.51
C GLU A 5 -7.07 13.72 -5.51
N VAL A 6 -8.22 13.12 -5.77
CA VAL A 6 -8.35 11.69 -5.98
C VAL A 6 -8.01 11.46 -7.44
N ILE A 7 -6.81 10.95 -7.70
CA ILE A 7 -6.45 10.46 -9.03
C ILE A 7 -6.83 9.00 -9.13
N ILE A 8 -7.36 8.61 -10.28
CA ILE A 8 -7.51 7.21 -10.64
C ILE A 8 -6.15 6.69 -11.08
N TYR A 9 -5.43 6.02 -10.19
CA TYR A 9 -4.22 5.31 -10.56
C TYR A 9 -4.61 4.04 -11.32
N GLN A 10 -4.07 3.89 -12.53
CA GLN A 10 -4.23 2.67 -13.31
C GLN A 10 -2.97 1.82 -13.14
N ALA A 11 -3.15 0.58 -12.69
CA ALA A 11 -2.04 -0.37 -12.60
C ALA A 11 -1.38 -0.55 -13.99
N PRO A 12 -0.08 -0.93 -14.04
CA PRO A 12 0.62 -1.18 -15.31
C PRO A 12 -0.05 -2.25 -16.18
N ASP A 13 -0.89 -3.11 -15.61
CA ASP A 13 -1.68 -4.12 -16.32
C ASP A 13 -2.95 -3.56 -16.99
N GLY A 14 -3.26 -2.28 -16.79
CA GLY A 14 -4.41 -1.59 -17.39
C GLY A 14 -5.76 -1.89 -16.76
N ASN A 15 -5.87 -2.79 -15.79
CA ASN A 15 -7.17 -3.29 -15.31
C ASN A 15 -7.59 -2.69 -13.97
N THR A 16 -6.64 -2.34 -13.10
CA THR A 16 -6.98 -1.87 -11.75
C THR A 16 -7.07 -0.36 -11.69
N ARG A 17 -8.21 0.16 -11.22
CA ARG A 17 -8.46 1.60 -10.97
C ARG A 17 -8.52 1.85 -9.46
N LEU A 18 -7.66 2.71 -8.95
CA LEU A 18 -7.60 3.03 -7.51
C LEU A 18 -7.73 4.53 -7.26
N ASP A 19 -8.56 4.87 -6.28
CA ASP A 19 -8.72 6.22 -5.77
C ASP A 19 -7.59 6.56 -4.80
N VAL A 20 -6.50 7.14 -5.30
CA VAL A 20 -5.31 7.41 -4.47
C VAL A 20 -5.33 8.81 -3.90
N LYS A 21 -4.68 9.00 -2.74
CA LYS A 21 -4.45 10.35 -2.20
C LYS A 21 -3.19 10.94 -2.81
N LEU A 22 -3.30 12.17 -3.29
CA LEU A 22 -2.14 12.99 -3.61
C LEU A 22 -1.81 13.96 -2.48
N ASP A 23 -0.51 14.06 -2.19
CA ASP A 23 0.05 15.15 -1.39
C ASP A 23 1.30 15.68 -2.11
N GLY A 24 1.19 16.88 -2.69
CA GLY A 24 2.17 17.40 -3.65
C GLY A 24 2.29 16.51 -4.89
N GLU A 25 3.50 16.03 -5.15
CA GLU A 25 3.78 15.09 -6.26
C GLU A 25 3.80 13.62 -5.80
N THR A 26 3.49 13.35 -4.52
CA THR A 26 3.56 12.01 -3.96
C THR A 26 2.19 11.36 -3.92
N VAL A 27 2.12 10.16 -4.49
CA VAL A 27 0.97 9.27 -4.43
C VAL A 27 1.04 8.41 -3.17
N TRP A 28 -0.07 8.36 -2.43
CA TRP A 28 -0.19 7.63 -1.17
C TRP A 28 -1.29 6.56 -1.27
N LEU A 29 -0.92 5.30 -1.04
CA LEU A 29 -1.84 4.16 -1.01
C LEU A 29 -1.86 3.51 0.38
N ASN A 30 -3.03 3.09 0.84
CA ASN A 30 -3.13 2.25 2.03
C ASN A 30 -2.95 0.75 1.68
N ARG A 31 -2.88 -0.12 2.70
CA ARG A 31 -2.68 -1.57 2.51
C ARG A 31 -3.79 -2.26 1.71
N GLN A 32 -5.02 -1.80 1.81
CA GLN A 32 -6.15 -2.33 1.03
C GLN A 32 -5.96 -2.00 -0.45
N GLN A 33 -5.62 -0.75 -0.77
CA GLN A 33 -5.40 -0.31 -2.14
C GLN A 33 -4.21 -1.03 -2.78
N MET A 34 -3.14 -1.29 -2.02
CA MET A 34 -2.02 -2.10 -2.52
C MET A 34 -2.41 -3.57 -2.73
N ALA A 35 -3.28 -4.13 -1.88
CA ALA A 35 -3.82 -5.48 -2.08
C ALA A 35 -4.60 -5.57 -3.39
N ASP A 36 -5.46 -4.59 -3.65
CA ASP A 36 -6.24 -4.49 -4.89
C ASP A 36 -5.31 -4.24 -6.10
N LEU A 37 -4.28 -3.38 -5.94
CA LEU A 37 -3.30 -3.05 -7.00
C LEU A 37 -2.54 -4.28 -7.51
N PHE A 38 -2.13 -5.14 -6.59
CA PHE A 38 -1.28 -6.29 -6.90
C PHE A 38 -2.06 -7.61 -7.01
N ASP A 39 -3.39 -7.56 -6.85
CA ASP A 39 -4.26 -8.74 -6.77
C ASP A 39 -3.74 -9.76 -5.75
N ARG A 40 -3.51 -9.28 -4.52
CA ARG A 40 -2.94 -10.06 -3.41
C ARG A 40 -3.68 -9.81 -2.11
N ASP A 41 -3.70 -10.82 -1.25
CA ASP A 41 -4.20 -10.65 0.11
C ASP A 41 -3.46 -9.57 0.88
N ILE A 42 -4.20 -8.78 1.66
CA ILE A 42 -3.68 -7.75 2.56
C ILE A 42 -2.61 -8.32 3.50
N LYS A 43 -2.75 -9.58 3.94
CA LYS A 43 -1.76 -10.26 4.77
C LYS A 43 -0.42 -10.43 4.04
N THR A 44 -0.45 -10.77 2.76
CA THR A 44 0.73 -10.93 1.91
C THR A 44 1.40 -9.58 1.68
N ILE A 45 0.61 -8.54 1.38
CA ILE A 45 1.10 -7.16 1.30
C ILE A 45 1.77 -6.73 2.59
N GLY A 46 1.15 -6.98 3.75
CA GLY A 46 1.74 -6.67 5.06
C GLY A 46 3.09 -7.36 5.30
N LYS A 47 3.22 -8.63 4.90
CA LYS A 47 4.50 -9.36 4.97
C LYS A 47 5.55 -8.73 4.06
N HIS A 48 5.21 -8.41 2.82
CA HIS A 48 6.14 -7.79 1.88
C HIS A 48 6.57 -6.39 2.33
N ILE A 49 5.66 -5.59 2.89
CA ILE A 49 6.00 -4.29 3.51
C ILE A 49 7.00 -4.49 4.64
N ASN A 50 6.75 -5.42 5.56
CA ASN A 50 7.65 -5.66 6.68
C ASN A 50 9.03 -6.12 6.21
N ASN A 51 9.10 -6.97 5.19
CA ASN A 51 10.37 -7.41 4.61
C ASN A 51 11.09 -6.24 3.91
N ALA A 52 10.36 -5.44 3.12
CA ALA A 52 10.93 -4.27 2.44
C ALA A 52 11.49 -3.24 3.44
N LEU A 53 10.75 -2.94 4.51
CA LEU A 53 11.20 -2.05 5.59
C LEU A 53 12.44 -2.57 6.33
N LYS A 54 12.64 -3.89 6.36
CA LYS A 54 13.76 -4.53 7.04
C LYS A 54 14.99 -4.71 6.16
N GLU A 55 14.81 -4.98 4.87
CA GLU A 55 15.89 -5.39 3.97
C GLU A 55 16.34 -4.26 3.01
N GLU A 56 15.41 -3.40 2.57
CA GLU A 56 15.64 -2.49 1.43
C GLU A 56 15.38 -1.01 1.79
N LEU A 57 14.57 -0.74 2.81
CA LEU A 57 14.07 0.60 3.16
C LEU A 57 14.37 0.99 4.61
N GLU A 58 15.34 0.32 5.24
CA GLU A 58 15.84 0.76 6.54
C GLU A 58 16.30 2.22 6.38
N ASP A 59 15.70 3.13 7.16
CA ASP A 59 15.89 4.60 7.12
C ASP A 59 15.20 5.42 6.02
N ILE A 60 14.38 4.84 5.14
CA ILE A 60 13.63 5.61 4.13
C ILE A 60 12.20 5.91 4.62
N PRO A 61 11.76 7.18 4.68
CA PRO A 61 10.41 7.54 5.10
C PRO A 61 9.39 7.20 4.00
N THR A 62 9.03 5.92 3.93
CA THR A 62 8.05 5.38 2.96
C THR A 62 6.63 5.30 3.51
N VAL A 63 6.43 5.64 4.79
CA VAL A 63 5.15 5.52 5.50
C VAL A 63 4.71 6.88 6.04
N ALA A 64 3.50 7.29 5.67
CA ALA A 64 2.80 8.42 6.28
C ALA A 64 1.56 7.93 7.03
N LYS A 65 1.30 8.52 8.20
CA LYS A 65 0.09 8.24 8.98
C LYS A 65 -0.91 9.36 8.73
N PHE A 66 -2.04 9.01 8.12
CA PHE A 66 -3.14 9.93 7.91
C PHE A 66 -4.22 9.67 8.95
N ALA A 67 -4.48 10.64 9.81
CA ALA A 67 -5.59 10.62 10.75
C ALA A 67 -6.90 10.70 9.98
N THR A 68 -7.74 9.67 10.12
CA THR A 68 -9.09 9.66 9.56
C THR A 68 -10.06 9.64 10.72
N VAL A 69 -10.80 10.75 10.90
CA VAL A 69 -11.85 10.85 11.92
C VAL A 69 -13.12 10.29 11.33
N GLN A 70 -13.59 9.17 11.89
CA GLN A 70 -14.89 8.58 11.56
C GLN A 70 -15.85 8.80 12.73
N LYS A 71 -17.08 9.19 12.43
CA LYS A 71 -18.14 9.33 13.44
C LYS A 71 -18.85 8.00 13.60
N GLU A 72 -18.54 7.26 14.67
CA GLU A 72 -19.23 6.02 15.02
C GLU A 72 -20.27 6.31 16.12
N GLY A 73 -21.54 6.46 15.72
CA GLY A 73 -22.63 6.83 16.63
C GLY A 73 -22.47 8.27 17.15
N ASN A 74 -22.36 8.43 18.48
CA ASN A 74 -22.17 9.74 19.13
C ASN A 74 -20.70 10.13 19.36
N ARG A 75 -19.73 9.27 19.02
CA ARG A 75 -18.30 9.53 19.26
C ARG A 75 -17.53 9.69 17.95
N ASN A 76 -16.58 10.62 17.94
CA ASN A 76 -15.57 10.71 16.90
C ASN A 76 -14.45 9.73 17.25
N VAL A 77 -14.19 8.78 16.36
CA VAL A 77 -13.10 7.81 16.47
C VAL A 77 -12.05 8.21 15.46
N GLU A 78 -10.88 8.61 15.95
CA GLU A 78 -9.72 8.89 15.10
C GLU A 78 -8.94 7.60 14.89
N ARG A 79 -8.79 7.19 13.62
CA ARG A 79 -7.93 6.06 13.24
C ARG A 79 -6.76 6.59 12.42
N ASN A 80 -5.55 6.26 12.86
CA ASN A 80 -4.35 6.50 12.07
C ASN A 80 -4.24 5.40 11.01
N ILE A 81 -4.44 5.76 9.75
CA ILE A 81 -4.28 4.84 8.63
C ILE A 81 -2.91 5.07 8.01
N GLU A 82 -2.11 4.00 7.99
CA GLU A 82 -0.82 3.99 7.31
C GLU A 82 -1.04 4.02 5.79
N HIS A 83 -0.43 5.00 5.15
CA HIS A 83 -0.32 5.08 3.70
C HIS A 83 1.15 5.02 3.31
N TYR A 84 1.38 4.49 2.13
CA TYR A 84 2.68 4.15 1.60
C TYR A 84 2.90 4.90 0.29
N ASN A 85 4.10 5.45 0.15
CA ASN A 85 4.47 6.27 -1.00
C ASN A 85 4.77 5.40 -2.24
N LEU A 86 5.14 6.07 -3.34
CA LEU A 86 5.47 5.41 -4.60
C LEU A 86 6.66 4.44 -4.50
N ASP A 87 7.67 4.73 -3.66
CA ASP A 87 8.84 3.86 -3.52
C ASP A 87 8.47 2.49 -2.95
N MET A 88 7.60 2.48 -1.94
CA MET A 88 7.06 1.23 -1.40
C MET A 88 6.30 0.44 -2.47
N ILE A 89 5.50 1.12 -3.31
CA ILE A 89 4.76 0.48 -4.40
C ILE A 89 5.71 -0.14 -5.42
N ARG A 90 6.79 0.56 -5.79
CA ARG A 90 7.81 0.06 -6.73
C ARG A 90 8.52 -1.17 -6.17
N ILE A 91 8.84 -1.16 -4.88
CA ILE A 91 9.47 -2.31 -4.21
C ILE A 91 8.50 -3.48 -4.15
N LEU A 92 7.25 -3.25 -3.72
CA LEU A 92 6.21 -4.27 -3.71
C LEU A 92 5.98 -4.87 -5.11
N HIS A 93 6.09 -4.10 -6.18
CA HIS A 93 6.03 -4.63 -7.54
C HIS A 93 7.18 -5.59 -7.82
N SER A 94 8.42 -5.23 -7.45
CA SER A 94 9.59 -6.10 -7.57
C SER A 94 9.43 -7.40 -6.75
N PHE A 95 8.98 -7.28 -5.50
CA PHE A 95 8.68 -8.43 -4.64
C PHE A 95 7.55 -9.30 -5.25
N CYS A 96 6.40 -8.72 -5.60
CA CYS A 96 5.28 -9.48 -6.15
C CYS A 96 5.65 -10.19 -7.46
N PHE A 97 6.45 -9.56 -8.33
CA PHE A 97 6.93 -10.18 -9.57
C PHE A 97 7.93 -11.31 -9.32
N PHE A 98 8.88 -11.10 -8.38
CA PHE A 98 9.84 -12.12 -7.98
C PHE A 98 9.17 -13.33 -7.31
N TYR A 99 8.16 -13.08 -6.46
CA TYR A 99 7.41 -14.13 -5.76
C TYR A 99 6.31 -14.79 -6.63
N LYS A 100 5.86 -14.19 -7.75
CA LYS A 100 5.01 -14.87 -8.76
C LYS A 100 5.76 -15.99 -9.50
N ASN A 101 7.10 -15.92 -9.59
CA ASN A 101 7.94 -16.88 -10.30
C ASN A 101 8.67 -17.88 -9.38
N LYS A 102 8.42 -17.86 -8.07
CA LYS A 102 8.87 -18.97 -7.22
C LYS A 102 7.89 -20.13 -7.42
N PRO A 103 8.35 -21.32 -7.86
CA PRO A 103 7.48 -22.50 -7.83
C PRO A 103 7.04 -22.67 -6.38
N TYR A 104 5.72 -22.79 -6.16
CA TYR A 104 5.18 -23.16 -4.87
C TYR A 104 5.69 -24.56 -4.52
N ASN A 105 6.87 -24.64 -3.92
CA ASN A 105 7.33 -25.81 -3.20
C ASN A 105 7.41 -25.42 -1.74
N THR A 106 6.21 -25.31 -1.15
CA THR A 106 6.04 -25.32 0.29
C THR A 106 6.33 -26.75 0.75
N LEU A 107 7.60 -27.06 1.01
CA LEU A 107 7.97 -28.14 1.90
C LEU A 107 7.66 -27.66 3.32
N ILE A 108 6.51 -28.09 3.82
CA ILE A 108 6.31 -28.28 5.25
C ILE A 108 7.20 -29.49 5.61
N LEU A 109 8.23 -29.27 6.42
CA LEU A 109 8.86 -30.30 7.24
C LEU A 109 8.62 -29.91 8.70
#